data_AF-A0A960DW68-F1
#
_entry.id   AF-A0A960DW68-F1
#
_cell.length_a   1.000
_cell.length_b   1.000
_cell.length_c   1.000
_cell.angle_alpha   90.00
_cell.angle_beta   90.00
_cell.angle_gamma   90.00
#
_symmetry.space_group_name_H-M   'P 1'
#
loop_
_entity.id
_entity.type
_entity.pdbx_description
1 polymer ?
#
loop_
_entity_poly.entity_id
_entity_poly.type
_entity_poly.pdbx_seq_one_letter_code
_entity_poly.pdbx_strand_id
1 'polypeptide(L)'
;MPEPLPATLVVDDPPSADDRAAVAALLDREPKGAYRIVVRHEADGSPVVIRNEPLLDDGRPMPTTFWLLGEPERTMVSRLESRGGVHRVESIVGMEAIAAAHDRYRAEREAELPEGWTGPRPTGGVGGTRVGIKCLHAHYAWFLAGGDDPVGAWVADRLAAGDGDREGSDHG
;
A
#
# COMPACT_ATOMS: atom_id res chain seq x y z
N MET A 1 -1.91 -5.93 25.80
CA MET A 1 -0.89 -6.02 24.74
C MET A 1 -1.66 -6.08 23.43
N PRO A 2 -1.37 -5.22 22.44
CA PRO A 2 -1.98 -5.33 21.13
C PRO A 2 -1.73 -6.73 20.56
N GLU A 3 -2.71 -7.31 19.85
CA GLU A 3 -2.47 -8.55 19.11
C GLU A 3 -1.51 -8.22 17.96
N PRO A 4 -0.36 -8.92 17.84
CA PRO A 4 0.60 -8.60 16.79
C PRO A 4 -0.03 -8.84 15.42
N LEU A 5 0.33 -7.99 14.45
CA LEU A 5 -0.02 -8.22 13.06
C LEU A 5 0.50 -9.61 12.62
N PRO A 6 -0.24 -10.32 11.75
CA PRO A 6 0.27 -11.54 11.13
C PRO A 6 1.61 -11.29 10.46
N ALA A 7 2.52 -12.27 10.54
CA ALA A 7 3.79 -12.19 9.84
C ALA A 7 3.55 -12.19 8.31
N THR A 8 4.33 -11.39 7.59
CA THR A 8 4.23 -11.24 6.13
C THR A 8 5.55 -11.57 5.46
N LEU A 9 5.49 -12.19 4.29
CA LEU A 9 6.63 -12.38 3.40
C LEU A 9 6.51 -11.54 2.12
N VAL A 10 7.64 -11.05 1.63
CA VAL A 10 7.75 -10.41 0.31
C VAL A 10 7.91 -11.49 -0.75
N VAL A 11 7.12 -11.40 -1.81
CA VAL A 11 7.09 -12.33 -2.95
C VAL A 11 7.04 -11.55 -4.26
N ASP A 12 7.04 -12.25 -5.39
CA ASP A 12 6.74 -11.68 -6.71
C ASP A 12 5.97 -12.69 -7.56
N ASP A 13 4.73 -12.99 -7.14
CA ASP A 13 3.94 -14.07 -7.72
C ASP A 13 2.95 -13.56 -8.78
N PRO A 14 2.80 -14.26 -9.91
CA PRO A 14 1.62 -14.06 -10.74
C PRO A 14 0.37 -14.52 -9.95
N PRO A 15 -0.76 -13.80 -10.02
CA PRO A 15 -1.93 -14.16 -9.24
C PRO A 15 -2.51 -15.51 -9.73
N SER A 16 -2.78 -16.42 -8.81
CA SER A 16 -3.56 -17.63 -9.05
C SER A 16 -5.05 -17.31 -9.27
N ALA A 17 -5.87 -18.32 -9.57
CA ALA A 17 -7.32 -18.12 -9.66
C ALA A 17 -7.92 -17.76 -8.29
N ASP A 18 -7.43 -18.38 -7.23
CA ASP A 18 -7.85 -18.10 -5.85
C ASP A 18 -7.40 -16.71 -5.41
N ASP A 19 -6.19 -16.28 -5.79
CA ASP A 19 -5.72 -14.91 -5.54
C ASP A 19 -6.65 -13.90 -6.21
N ARG A 20 -7.02 -14.11 -7.48
CA ARG A 20 -7.94 -13.20 -8.18
C ARG A 20 -9.30 -13.10 -7.47
N ALA A 21 -9.86 -14.23 -7.06
CA ALA A 21 -11.13 -14.26 -6.33
C ALA A 21 -11.03 -13.55 -4.98
N ALA A 22 -9.95 -13.77 -4.23
CA ALA A 22 -9.71 -13.12 -2.95
C ALA A 22 -9.53 -11.60 -3.10
N VAL A 23 -8.70 -11.18 -4.05
CA VAL A 23 -8.46 -9.76 -4.35
C VAL A 23 -9.76 -9.06 -4.77
N ALA A 24 -10.56 -9.67 -5.65
CA ALA A 24 -11.83 -9.12 -6.07
C ALA A 24 -12.83 -8.98 -4.91
N ALA A 25 -12.87 -9.97 -4.01
CA ALA A 25 -13.71 -9.93 -2.81
C ALA A 25 -13.26 -8.83 -1.83
N LEU A 26 -11.95 -8.69 -1.59
CA LEU A 26 -11.39 -7.66 -0.69
C LEU A 26 -11.60 -6.23 -1.22
N LEU A 27 -11.62 -6.07 -2.55
CA LEU A 27 -11.83 -4.78 -3.21
C LEU A 27 -13.30 -4.46 -3.51
N ASP A 28 -14.20 -5.43 -3.31
CA ASP A 28 -15.61 -5.36 -3.73
C ASP A 28 -15.80 -5.04 -5.23
N ARG A 29 -14.83 -5.45 -6.05
CA ARG A 29 -14.83 -5.30 -7.52
C ARG A 29 -13.67 -6.08 -8.13
N GLU A 30 -13.81 -6.44 -9.40
CA GLU A 30 -12.68 -6.92 -10.18
C GLU A 30 -11.63 -5.80 -10.34
N PRO A 31 -10.34 -6.06 -10.03
CA PRO A 31 -9.26 -5.13 -10.34
C PRO A 31 -9.20 -4.86 -11.83
N LYS A 32 -8.86 -3.61 -12.19
CA LYS A 32 -8.61 -3.26 -13.59
C LYS A 32 -7.12 -3.34 -13.85
N GLY A 33 -6.73 -3.92 -14.98
CA GLY A 33 -5.33 -4.08 -15.35
C GLY A 33 -4.65 -5.27 -14.66
N ALA A 34 -3.48 -5.62 -15.17
CA ALA A 34 -2.65 -6.69 -14.62
C ALA A 34 -1.96 -6.25 -13.32
N TYR A 35 -1.69 -7.23 -12.46
CA TYR A 35 -1.02 -7.04 -11.18
C TYR A 35 -0.32 -8.32 -10.75
N ARG A 36 0.58 -8.19 -9.79
CA ARG A 36 1.27 -9.29 -9.11
C ARG A 36 0.97 -9.27 -7.61
N ILE A 37 1.00 -10.42 -6.95
CA ILE A 37 1.00 -10.48 -5.49
C ILE A 37 2.44 -10.26 -5.04
N VAL A 38 2.68 -9.26 -4.19
CA VAL A 38 4.04 -8.91 -3.75
C VAL A 38 4.25 -9.02 -2.23
N VAL A 39 3.16 -9.16 -1.47
CA VAL A 39 3.21 -9.49 -0.05
C VAL A 39 2.11 -10.48 0.27
N ARG A 40 2.45 -11.53 1.02
CA ARG A 40 1.53 -12.55 1.53
C ARG A 40 1.67 -12.71 3.03
N HIS A 41 0.61 -13.16 3.69
CA HIS A 41 0.72 -13.67 5.05
C HIS A 41 1.52 -14.98 5.07
N GLU A 42 2.43 -15.14 6.02
CA GLU A 42 3.26 -16.35 6.13
C GLU A 42 2.45 -17.59 6.50
N ALA A 43 1.40 -17.41 7.32
CA ALA A 43 0.67 -18.53 7.91
C ALA A 43 -0.23 -19.27 6.91
N ASP A 44 -0.87 -18.54 5.99
CA ASP A 44 -1.88 -19.10 5.09
C ASP A 44 -1.68 -18.71 3.62
N GLY A 45 -0.68 -17.86 3.31
CA GLY A 45 -0.38 -17.42 1.95
C GLY A 45 -1.38 -16.41 1.37
N SER A 46 -2.34 -15.91 2.14
CA SER A 46 -3.34 -14.95 1.66
C SER A 46 -2.70 -13.63 1.21
N PRO A 47 -3.23 -12.97 0.16
CA PRO A 47 -2.62 -11.77 -0.42
C PRO A 47 -2.80 -10.55 0.49
N VAL A 48 -1.70 -9.84 0.77
CA VAL A 48 -1.67 -8.63 1.60
C VAL A 48 -1.48 -7.38 0.75
N VAL A 49 -0.56 -7.43 -0.21
CA VAL A 49 -0.27 -6.31 -1.11
C VAL A 49 -0.21 -6.80 -2.54
N ILE A 50 -0.87 -6.05 -3.44
CA ILE A 50 -0.68 -6.19 -4.88
C ILE A 50 0.16 -5.05 -5.44
N ARG A 51 0.93 -5.37 -6.49
CA ARG A 51 1.66 -4.42 -7.32
C ARG A 51 1.00 -4.41 -8.71
N ASN A 52 0.36 -3.31 -9.05
CA ASN A 52 -0.27 -3.11 -10.35
C ASN A 52 0.78 -2.74 -11.40
N GLU A 53 0.54 -3.19 -12.63
CA GLU A 53 1.24 -2.66 -13.80
C GLU A 53 1.02 -1.14 -13.93
N PRO A 54 2.00 -0.39 -14.47
CA PRO A 54 1.91 1.07 -14.57
C PRO A 54 0.82 1.53 -15.57
N LEU A 55 0.33 0.64 -16.43
CA LEU A 55 -0.68 0.92 -17.45
C LEU A 55 -1.82 -0.09 -17.37
N LEU A 56 -3.04 0.38 -17.64
CA LEU A 56 -4.21 -0.46 -17.90
C LEU A 56 -4.15 -1.05 -19.31
N ASP A 57 -5.00 -2.03 -19.60
CA ASP A 57 -5.08 -2.71 -20.91
C ASP A 57 -5.39 -1.74 -22.08
N ASP A 58 -6.03 -0.60 -21.78
CA ASP A 58 -6.32 0.46 -22.76
C ASP A 58 -5.24 1.54 -22.85
N GLY A 59 -4.09 1.33 -22.22
CA GLY A 59 -2.95 2.24 -22.20
C GLY A 59 -3.10 3.44 -21.27
N ARG A 60 -4.21 3.55 -20.53
CA ARG A 60 -4.34 4.61 -19.51
C ARG A 60 -3.41 4.35 -18.32
N PRO A 61 -2.85 5.39 -17.69
CA PRO A 61 -2.02 5.24 -16.50
C PRO A 61 -2.77 4.65 -15.30
N MET A 62 -2.15 3.68 -14.64
CA MET A 62 -2.59 3.21 -13.32
C MET A 62 -2.26 4.27 -12.27
N PRO A 63 -3.25 4.76 -11.49
CA PRO A 63 -3.01 5.84 -10.53
C PRO A 63 -2.13 5.44 -9.33
N THR A 64 -2.09 4.17 -8.97
CA THR A 64 -1.38 3.69 -7.76
C THR A 64 -0.77 2.30 -8.01
N THR A 65 0.54 2.18 -7.82
CA THR A 65 1.30 0.94 -8.01
C THR A 65 1.01 -0.10 -6.92
N PHE A 66 1.08 0.26 -5.64
CA PHE A 66 0.93 -0.69 -4.52
C PHE A 66 -0.37 -0.49 -3.75
N TRP A 67 -1.18 -1.56 -3.61
CA TRP A 67 -2.46 -1.52 -2.87
C TRP A 67 -2.41 -2.46 -1.68
N LEU A 68 -2.76 -1.95 -0.50
CA LEU A 68 -2.96 -2.75 0.71
C LEU A 68 -4.36 -3.39 0.67
N LEU A 69 -4.41 -4.71 0.76
CA LEU A 69 -5.63 -5.52 0.73
C LEU A 69 -5.85 -6.29 2.03
N GLY A 70 -4.75 -6.80 2.61
CA GLY A 70 -4.76 -7.74 3.73
C GLY A 70 -5.52 -7.22 4.95
N GLU A 71 -6.15 -8.16 5.64
CA GLU A 71 -6.70 -7.94 6.98
C GLU A 71 -5.86 -8.72 7.99
N PRO A 72 -5.57 -8.12 9.17
CA PRO A 72 -6.19 -6.92 9.72
C PRO A 72 -5.55 -5.57 9.31
N GLU A 73 -4.48 -5.56 8.50
CA GLU A 73 -3.66 -4.39 8.18
C GLU A 73 -4.50 -3.22 7.66
N ARG A 74 -5.34 -3.50 6.65
CA ARG A 74 -6.17 -2.47 5.99
C ARG A 74 -7.11 -1.79 6.99
N THR A 75 -7.73 -2.56 7.88
CA THR A 75 -8.61 -2.03 8.92
C THR A 75 -7.83 -1.19 9.95
N MET A 76 -6.68 -1.68 10.39
CA MET A 76 -5.84 -1.00 11.37
C MET A 76 -5.29 0.32 10.83
N VAL A 77 -4.82 0.35 9.57
CA VAL A 77 -4.38 1.58 8.90
C VAL A 77 -5.54 2.58 8.78
N SER A 78 -6.74 2.12 8.40
CA SER A 78 -7.93 2.99 8.31
C SER A 78 -8.28 3.65 9.66
N ARG A 79 -8.13 2.92 10.77
CA ARG A 79 -8.32 3.48 12.12
C ARG A 79 -7.22 4.50 12.47
N LEU A 80 -5.96 4.17 12.17
CA LEU A 80 -4.85 5.09 12.38
C LEU A 80 -5.05 6.41 11.63
N GLU A 81 -5.50 6.35 10.37
CA GLU A 81 -5.88 7.53 9.58
C GLU A 81 -7.02 8.32 10.22
N SER A 82 -8.09 7.63 10.63
CA SER A 82 -9.28 8.26 11.23
C SER A 82 -8.94 8.99 12.53
N ARG A 83 -7.88 8.56 13.22
CA ARG A 83 -7.32 9.23 14.42
C ARG A 83 -6.34 10.36 14.08
N GLY A 84 -6.28 10.83 12.84
CA GLY A 84 -5.42 11.91 12.39
C GLY A 84 -3.98 11.49 12.04
N GLY A 85 -3.75 10.20 11.76
CA GLY A 85 -2.42 9.64 11.49
C GLY A 85 -1.65 10.37 10.38
N VAL A 86 -2.35 10.80 9.32
CA VAL A 86 -1.76 11.57 8.20
C VAL A 86 -1.09 12.86 8.68
N HIS A 87 -1.81 13.71 9.41
CA HIS A 87 -1.25 14.97 9.91
C HIS A 87 -0.09 14.74 10.89
N ARG A 88 -0.16 13.70 11.72
CA ARG A 88 0.92 13.36 12.65
C ARG A 88 2.18 12.95 11.92
N VAL A 89 2.08 12.05 10.94
CA VAL A 89 3.25 11.57 10.21
C VAL A 89 3.87 12.65 9.33
N GLU A 90 3.07 13.53 8.70
CA GLU A 90 3.59 14.69 7.97
C GLU A 90 4.43 15.61 8.86
N SER A 91 3.96 15.84 10.10
CA SER A 91 4.68 16.64 11.10
C SER A 91 5.98 15.96 11.58
N ILE A 92 5.96 14.63 11.78
CA ILE A 92 7.10 13.88 12.31
C ILE A 92 8.18 13.62 11.25
N VAL A 93 7.78 13.14 10.07
CA VAL A 93 8.69 12.78 8.98
C VAL A 93 9.17 14.03 8.22
N GLY A 94 8.30 15.03 8.11
CA GLY A 94 8.59 16.26 7.38
C GLY A 94 8.39 16.13 5.86
N MET A 95 7.97 17.24 5.25
CA MET A 95 7.58 17.28 3.84
C MET A 95 8.73 16.98 2.86
N GLU A 96 9.98 17.28 3.24
CA GLU A 96 11.16 17.02 2.39
C GLU A 96 11.43 15.52 2.25
N ALA A 97 11.39 14.77 3.34
CA ALA A 97 11.55 13.32 3.31
C ALA A 97 10.39 12.62 2.60
N ILE A 98 9.16 13.13 2.75
CA ILE A 98 7.98 12.65 2.00
C ILE A 98 8.14 12.90 0.51
N ALA A 99 8.63 14.08 0.11
CA ALA A 99 8.90 14.38 -1.29
C ALA A 99 9.97 13.44 -1.88
N ALA A 100 11.07 13.20 -1.15
CA ALA A 100 12.10 12.26 -1.57
C ALA A 100 11.57 10.82 -1.73
N ALA A 101 10.68 10.38 -0.83
CA ALA A 101 10.00 9.09 -0.96
C ALA A 101 9.11 9.03 -2.21
N HIS A 102 8.37 10.10 -2.49
CA HIS A 102 7.59 10.21 -3.72
C HIS A 102 8.43 10.16 -4.99
N ASP A 103 9.63 10.74 -5.00
CA ASP A 103 10.51 10.72 -6.15
C ASP A 103 11.07 9.30 -6.40
N ARG A 104 11.45 8.59 -5.34
CA ARG A 104 11.87 7.18 -5.44
C ARG A 104 10.74 6.28 -5.94
N TYR A 105 9.53 6.46 -5.42
CA TYR A 105 8.34 5.76 -5.90
C TYR A 105 8.05 6.03 -7.38
N ARG A 106 8.18 7.28 -7.83
CA ARG A 106 8.01 7.65 -9.24
C ARG A 106 9.04 6.96 -10.12
N ALA A 107 10.31 7.01 -9.73
CA ALA A 107 11.39 6.38 -10.47
C ALA A 107 11.18 4.87 -10.62
N GLU A 108 10.77 4.20 -9.55
CA GLU A 108 10.45 2.77 -9.58
C GLU A 108 9.30 2.46 -10.56
N ARG A 109 8.20 3.22 -10.49
CA ARG A 109 7.06 3.04 -11.41
C ARG A 109 7.41 3.36 -12.86
N GLU A 110 8.26 4.35 -13.11
CA GLU A 110 8.69 4.71 -14.46
C GLU A 110 9.61 3.65 -15.08
N ALA A 111 10.39 2.94 -14.27
CA ALA A 111 11.23 1.84 -14.74
C ALA A 111 10.41 0.64 -15.25
N GLU A 112 9.16 0.49 -14.79
CA GLU A 112 8.24 -0.58 -15.23
C GLU A 112 7.49 -0.23 -16.52
N LEU A 113 7.62 1.00 -17.04
CA LEU A 113 6.97 1.35 -18.31
C LEU A 113 7.60 0.58 -19.47
N PRO A 114 6.81 0.16 -20.49
CA PRO A 114 7.35 -0.48 -21.67
C PRO A 114 8.46 0.36 -22.33
N GLU A 115 9.50 -0.31 -22.83
CA GLU A 115 10.59 0.36 -23.52
C GLU A 115 10.05 1.21 -24.69
N GLY A 116 10.49 2.47 -24.76
CA GLY A 116 10.04 3.39 -25.80
C GLY A 116 8.60 3.91 -25.63
N TRP A 117 7.97 3.75 -24.46
CA TRP A 117 6.62 4.27 -24.23
C TRP A 117 6.51 5.79 -24.41
N THR A 118 5.74 6.20 -25.42
CA THR A 118 5.43 7.60 -25.76
C THR A 118 4.02 8.04 -25.40
N GLY A 119 3.22 7.15 -24.80
CA GLY A 119 1.83 7.43 -24.40
C GLY A 119 1.73 8.21 -23.08
N PRO A 120 0.49 8.38 -22.57
CA PRO A 120 0.27 8.98 -21.26
C PRO A 120 1.03 8.24 -20.16
N ARG A 121 1.61 8.97 -19.21
CA ARG A 121 2.40 8.41 -18.11
C ARG A 121 1.70 8.56 -16.77
N PRO A 122 1.86 7.59 -15.84
CA PRO A 122 1.47 7.79 -14.45
C PRO A 122 2.16 9.02 -13.86
N THR A 123 1.43 9.80 -13.07
CA THR A 123 1.97 10.99 -12.40
C THR A 123 1.69 10.92 -10.90
N GLY A 124 2.33 11.81 -10.13
CA GLY A 124 2.22 11.83 -8.67
C GLY A 124 3.14 10.82 -7.98
N GLY A 125 3.26 10.94 -6.66
CA GLY A 125 4.00 10.03 -5.80
C GLY A 125 3.16 8.84 -5.34
N VAL A 126 3.49 8.34 -4.15
CA VAL A 126 2.78 7.25 -3.47
C VAL A 126 1.28 7.58 -3.37
N GLY A 127 0.42 6.64 -3.75
CA GLY A 127 -1.03 6.84 -3.76
C GLY A 127 -1.56 7.83 -4.81
N GLY A 128 -0.71 8.26 -5.74
CA GLY A 128 -1.06 9.20 -6.83
C GLY A 128 -1.17 10.66 -6.38
N THR A 129 -0.62 11.01 -5.21
CA THR A 129 -0.65 12.38 -4.68
C THR A 129 0.36 13.29 -5.40
N ARG A 130 0.07 14.59 -5.48
CA ARG A 130 1.04 15.58 -5.99
C ARG A 130 2.00 16.06 -4.91
N VAL A 131 1.49 16.27 -3.70
CA VAL A 131 2.19 16.82 -2.53
C VAL A 131 1.56 16.22 -1.27
N GLY A 132 2.38 15.93 -0.26
CA GLY A 132 1.92 15.40 1.02
C GLY A 132 1.28 14.02 0.89
N ILE A 133 0.57 13.58 1.92
CA ILE A 133 0.07 12.21 2.01
C ILE A 133 -1.43 12.19 1.74
N LYS A 134 -1.85 11.45 0.71
CA LYS A 134 -3.28 11.22 0.42
C LYS A 134 -3.89 10.15 1.33
N CYS A 135 -3.16 9.04 1.54
CA CYS A 135 -3.55 7.95 2.44
C CYS A 135 -2.31 7.17 2.90
N LEU A 136 -2.36 6.61 4.11
CA LEU A 136 -1.35 5.76 4.72
C LEU A 136 -1.32 4.36 4.10
N HIS A 137 -2.43 3.86 3.53
CA HIS A 137 -2.48 2.50 2.95
C HIS A 137 -1.46 2.30 1.83
N ALA A 138 -1.33 3.25 0.92
CA ALA A 138 -0.40 3.14 -0.20
C ALA A 138 1.07 3.19 0.25
N HIS A 139 1.36 4.00 1.27
CA HIS A 139 2.69 4.09 1.88
C HIS A 139 3.05 2.81 2.64
N TYR A 140 2.12 2.29 3.44
CA TYR A 140 2.34 1.04 4.16
C TYR A 140 2.46 -0.17 3.21
N ALA A 141 1.65 -0.21 2.15
CA ALA A 141 1.76 -1.24 1.11
C ALA A 141 3.14 -1.25 0.44
N TRP A 142 3.66 -0.08 0.05
CA TRP A 142 4.97 0.02 -0.58
C TRP A 142 6.09 -0.37 0.38
N PHE A 143 6.01 0.07 1.65
CA PHE A 143 6.94 -0.33 2.69
C PHE A 143 6.97 -1.84 2.92
N LEU A 144 5.81 -2.49 3.05
CA LEU A 144 5.73 -3.95 3.20
C LEU A 144 6.32 -4.69 2.00
N ALA A 145 6.21 -4.13 0.79
CA ALA A 145 6.82 -4.68 -0.42
C ALA A 145 8.34 -4.42 -0.53
N GLY A 146 8.98 -3.86 0.50
CA GLY A 146 10.42 -3.57 0.54
C GLY A 146 10.80 -2.17 0.05
N GLY A 147 9.82 -1.29 -0.19
CA GLY A 147 10.05 0.11 -0.52
C GLY A 147 10.64 0.89 0.65
N ASP A 148 11.58 1.78 0.37
CA ASP A 148 12.21 2.66 1.37
C ASP A 148 11.25 3.83 1.73
N ASP A 149 10.11 3.55 2.35
CA ASP A 149 9.10 4.56 2.65
C ASP A 149 9.12 4.98 4.13
N PRO A 150 9.58 6.19 4.48
CA PRO A 150 9.60 6.64 5.87
C PRO A 150 8.19 6.77 6.47
N VAL A 151 7.17 7.03 5.65
CA VAL A 151 5.78 7.07 6.10
C VAL A 151 5.29 5.66 6.40
N GLY A 152 5.58 4.71 5.50
CA GLY A 152 5.22 3.31 5.69
C GLY A 152 5.92 2.69 6.90
N ALA A 153 7.20 2.99 7.12
CA ALA A 153 7.94 2.60 8.32
C ALA A 153 7.29 3.17 9.59
N TRP A 154 6.92 4.46 9.57
CA TRP A 154 6.20 5.07 10.69
C TRP A 154 4.87 4.37 10.95
N VAL A 155 4.10 4.02 9.91
CA VAL A 155 2.84 3.27 10.06
C VAL A 155 3.10 1.94 10.74
N ALA A 156 4.10 1.17 10.28
CA ALA A 156 4.47 -0.11 10.88
C ALA A 156 4.71 0.01 12.39
N ASP A 157 5.49 1.01 12.80
CA ASP A 157 5.78 1.27 14.21
C ASP A 157 4.54 1.64 15.02
N ARG A 158 3.58 2.39 14.45
CA ARG A 158 2.33 2.75 15.14
C ARG A 158 1.40 1.55 15.28
N LEU A 159 1.31 0.70 14.26
CA LEU A 159 0.52 -0.52 14.33
C LEU A 159 1.08 -1.49 15.36
N ALA A 160 2.42 -1.67 15.41
CA ALA A 160 3.08 -2.46 16.44
C ALA A 160 2.86 -1.91 17.86
N ALA A 161 2.67 -0.60 18.01
CA ALA A 161 2.33 0.05 19.27
C ALA A 161 0.84 -0.06 19.66
N GLY A 162 -0.02 -0.60 18.78
CA GLY A 162 -1.45 -0.77 19.02
C GLY A 162 -2.33 0.42 18.60
N ASP A 163 -1.78 1.42 17.91
CA ASP A 163 -2.55 2.61 17.50
C ASP A 163 -3.65 2.29 16.46
N GLY A 164 -3.60 1.11 15.85
CA GLY A 164 -4.59 0.58 14.91
C GLY A 164 -5.68 -0.29 15.55
N ASP A 165 -5.58 -0.57 16.85
CA ASP A 165 -6.52 -1.46 17.52
C ASP A 165 -7.90 -0.81 17.70
N ARG A 166 -8.93 -1.64 17.85
CA ARG A 166 -10.23 -1.16 18.34
C ARG A 166 -9.98 -0.58 19.73
N GLU A 167 -10.53 0.59 20.00
CA GLU A 167 -10.78 0.95 21.39
C GLU A 167 -11.60 -0.19 22.00
N GLY A 168 -11.12 -0.74 23.11
CA GLY A 168 -11.85 -1.77 23.83
C GLY A 168 -13.27 -1.29 23.99
N SER A 169 -14.24 -2.11 23.55
CA SER A 169 -15.59 -1.97 24.09
C SER A 169 -15.43 -2.15 25.58
N ASP A 170 -15.46 -1.04 26.31
CA ASP A 170 -15.66 -1.02 27.75
C ASP A 170 -16.91 -1.88 27.99
N HIS A 171 -16.67 -3.13 28.38
CA HIS A 171 -17.71 -3.98 28.94
C HIS A 171 -17.86 -3.48 30.38
N GLY A 172 -18.61 -2.39 30.51
CA GLY A 172 -19.24 -1.99 31.77
C GLY A 172 -20.38 -2.92 32.14
#